data_AF-A0A1F2YE95-F1
#
_entry.id   AF-A0A1F2YE95-F1
#
_cell.length_a   1.000
_cell.length_b   1.000
_cell.length_c   1.000
_cell.angle_alpha   90.00
_cell.angle_beta   90.00
_cell.angle_gamma   90.00
#
_symmetry.space_group_name_H-M   'P 1'
#
loop_
_entity.id
_entity.type
_entity.pdbx_description
1 polymer ?
#
loop_
_entity_poly.entity_id
_entity_poly.type
_entity_poly.pdbx_seq_one_letter_code
_entity_poly.pdbx_strand_id
1 'polypeptide(L)'
;MKPKSYVLVAVLLIILFFSYWGFVRYEHANVSKVVLTPLDKSKKGSYAIVAVRSFAQGEVVFVEQNPNLNIPSREYHAYYLKKSFWGWHIQNSELTTTGLGIPTYNVDLQFLNADGNTLVWGTKINKQLEQVVYHHDGKTYVSKPINAEVWYFTLPFTVNPIYNNELTGVLNNGTQIPLMK
;
A
#
# COMPACT_ATOMS: atom_id res chain seq x y z
N MET A 1 45.12 38.79 -8.65
CA MET A 1 43.98 38.01 -9.21
C MET A 1 43.03 37.66 -8.06
N LYS A 2 41.73 38.00 -8.14
CA LYS A 2 40.75 37.72 -7.08
C LYS A 2 39.86 36.51 -7.44
N PRO A 3 40.28 35.26 -7.19
CA PRO A 3 39.36 34.13 -7.17
C PRO A 3 38.74 34.05 -5.76
N LYS A 4 37.99 35.07 -5.34
CA LYS A 4 37.45 35.12 -3.96
C LYS A 4 35.93 34.98 -3.90
N SER A 5 35.20 35.54 -4.85
CA SER A 5 33.74 35.42 -4.89
C SER A 5 33.26 34.09 -5.44
N TYR A 6 33.81 33.64 -6.59
CA TYR A 6 33.36 32.40 -7.23
C TYR A 6 33.65 31.14 -6.41
N VAL A 7 34.78 31.09 -5.71
CA VAL A 7 35.12 29.98 -4.80
C VAL A 7 34.16 29.94 -3.61
N LEU A 8 33.82 31.10 -3.04
CA LEU A 8 32.88 31.19 -1.93
C LEU A 8 31.47 30.75 -2.35
N VAL A 9 31.02 31.17 -3.54
CA VAL A 9 29.73 30.74 -4.11
C VAL A 9 29.72 29.23 -4.38
N ALA A 10 30.80 28.67 -4.94
CA ALA A 10 30.89 27.24 -5.19
C ALA A 10 30.83 26.42 -3.88
N VAL A 11 31.55 26.86 -2.83
CA VAL A 11 31.50 26.22 -1.51
C VAL A 11 30.10 26.30 -0.89
N LEU A 12 29.42 27.46 -0.98
CA LEU A 12 28.05 27.62 -0.52
C LEU A 12 27.08 26.69 -1.24
N LEU A 13 27.19 26.55 -2.56
CA LEU A 13 26.36 25.65 -3.35
C LEU A 13 26.58 24.18 -2.94
N ILE A 14 27.82 23.79 -2.68
CA ILE A 14 28.15 22.44 -2.20
C ILE A 14 27.52 22.19 -0.82
N ILE A 15 27.64 23.14 0.12
CA ILE A 15 27.04 23.02 1.45
C ILE A 15 25.51 22.91 1.33
N LEU A 16 24.87 23.79 0.55
CA LEU A 16 23.42 23.75 0.31
C LEU A 16 22.99 22.41 -0.28
N PHE A 17 23.74 21.89 -1.26
CA PHE A 17 23.47 20.59 -1.85
C PHE A 17 23.53 19.47 -0.80
N PHE A 18 24.58 19.39 0.02
CA PHE A 18 24.69 18.35 1.05
C PHE A 18 23.67 18.50 2.18
N SER A 19 23.33 19.74 2.57
CA SER A 19 22.27 20.00 3.55
C SER A 19 20.91 19.57 3.01
N TYR A 20 20.59 19.92 1.77
CA TYR A 20 19.35 19.47 1.11
C TYR A 20 19.32 17.95 0.94
N TRP A 21 20.45 17.35 0.52
CA TRP A 21 20.60 15.90 0.39
C TRP A 21 20.37 15.18 1.71
N GLY A 22 20.99 15.66 2.79
CA GLY A 22 20.81 15.11 4.14
C GLY A 22 19.37 15.22 4.62
N PHE A 23 18.71 16.35 4.37
CA PHE A 23 17.30 16.56 4.70
C PHE A 23 16.39 15.57 3.94
N VAL A 24 16.52 15.48 2.61
CA VAL A 24 15.72 14.55 1.79
C VAL A 24 15.92 13.10 2.27
N ARG A 25 17.18 12.71 2.51
CA ARG A 25 17.50 11.36 2.99
C ARG A 25 16.90 11.08 4.37
N TYR A 26 16.85 12.06 5.27
CA TYR A 26 16.26 11.92 6.60
C TYR A 26 14.74 11.73 6.57
N GLU A 27 14.04 12.51 5.73
CA GLU A 27 12.60 12.40 5.53
C GLU A 27 12.21 11.06 4.87
N HIS A 28 13.02 10.58 3.94
CA HIS A 28 12.79 9.34 3.19
C HIS A 28 13.54 8.12 3.76
N ALA A 29 14.12 8.23 4.95
CA ALA A 29 14.93 7.16 5.55
C ALA A 29 14.10 5.92 5.88
N ASN A 30 12.86 6.13 6.33
CA ASN A 30 11.98 5.10 6.87
C ASN A 30 10.63 5.14 6.19
N VAL A 31 10.11 3.95 5.90
CA VAL A 31 8.79 3.73 5.32
C VAL A 31 7.68 4.41 6.13
N SER A 32 7.74 4.35 7.46
CA SER A 32 6.76 5.01 8.35
C SER A 32 6.71 6.51 8.18
N LYS A 33 7.86 7.19 8.03
CA LYS A 33 7.89 8.63 7.79
C LYS A 33 7.27 8.98 6.44
N VAL A 34 7.68 8.26 5.41
CA VAL A 34 7.23 8.50 4.03
C VAL A 34 5.71 8.35 3.90
N VAL A 35 5.12 7.40 4.62
CA VAL A 35 3.68 7.09 4.52
C VAL A 35 2.85 7.87 5.55
N LEU A 36 3.24 7.89 6.83
CA LEU A 36 2.41 8.47 7.89
C LEU A 36 2.52 10.00 7.98
N THR A 37 3.70 10.59 7.70
CA THR A 37 3.88 12.05 7.84
C THR A 37 2.99 12.85 6.87
N PRO A 38 2.83 12.48 5.59
CA PRO A 38 1.86 13.13 4.71
C PRO A 38 0.41 12.94 5.16
N LEU A 39 0.07 11.76 5.68
CA LEU A 39 -1.27 11.44 6.17
C LEU A 39 -1.63 12.26 7.41
N ASP A 40 -0.74 12.37 8.38
CA ASP A 40 -0.96 13.17 9.60
C ASP A 40 -1.09 14.67 9.26
N LYS A 41 -0.31 15.17 8.27
CA LYS A 41 -0.41 16.55 7.78
C LYS A 41 -1.75 16.86 7.11
N SER A 42 -2.41 15.86 6.54
CA SER A 42 -3.71 16.02 5.87
C SER A 42 -4.87 16.30 6.83
N LYS A 43 -4.66 16.21 8.16
CA LYS A 43 -5.66 16.39 9.23
C LYS A 43 -6.88 15.47 9.13
N LYS A 44 -6.85 14.42 8.30
CA LYS A 44 -7.92 13.43 8.12
C LYS A 44 -7.88 12.30 9.15
N GLY A 45 -7.48 12.59 10.39
CA GLY A 45 -7.31 11.59 11.45
C GLY A 45 -5.87 11.07 11.58
N SER A 46 -5.66 10.24 12.60
CA SER A 46 -4.39 9.54 12.86
C SER A 46 -4.37 8.25 12.03
N TYR A 47 -3.21 7.84 11.53
CA TYR A 47 -3.05 6.61 10.75
C TYR A 47 -2.00 5.70 11.39
N ALA A 48 -2.16 4.39 11.22
CA ALA A 48 -1.23 3.39 11.72
C ALA A 48 -0.87 2.39 10.61
N ILE A 49 0.41 2.01 10.55
CA ILE A 49 0.85 0.92 9.68
C ILE A 49 0.40 -0.41 10.27
N VAL A 50 -0.29 -1.19 9.46
CA VAL A 50 -0.84 -2.50 9.87
C VAL A 50 -0.02 -3.66 9.33
N ALA A 51 0.54 -3.49 8.13
CA ALA A 51 1.47 -4.45 7.56
C ALA A 51 2.43 -3.79 6.57
N VAL A 52 3.65 -4.31 6.51
CA VAL A 52 4.64 -4.00 5.46
C VAL A 52 5.06 -5.32 4.84
N ARG A 53 5.09 -5.40 3.51
CA ARG A 53 5.41 -6.63 2.78
C ARG A 53 6.24 -6.31 1.55
N SER A 54 7.22 -7.15 1.27
CA SER A 54 7.96 -7.10 0.01
C SER A 54 7.01 -7.41 -1.15
N PHE A 55 7.05 -6.60 -2.20
CA PHE A 55 6.23 -6.76 -3.39
C PHE A 55 7.00 -6.23 -4.61
N ALA A 56 7.10 -7.04 -5.65
CA ALA A 56 7.90 -6.74 -6.83
C ALA A 56 9.33 -6.30 -6.45
N GLN A 57 9.79 -5.13 -6.92
CA GLN A 57 11.11 -4.57 -6.59
C GLN A 57 11.10 -3.63 -5.37
N GLY A 58 10.03 -3.63 -4.58
CA GLY A 58 9.83 -2.68 -3.48
C GLY A 58 9.04 -3.28 -2.32
N GLU A 59 8.32 -2.41 -1.62
CA GLU A 59 7.47 -2.78 -0.49
C GLU A 59 6.07 -2.19 -0.65
N VAL A 60 5.06 -2.94 -0.22
CA VAL A 60 3.72 -2.42 -0.02
C VAL A 60 3.46 -2.25 1.47
N VAL A 61 2.88 -1.10 1.80
CA VAL A 61 2.53 -0.71 3.16
C VAL A 61 1.03 -0.54 3.23
N PHE A 62 0.42 -1.33 4.11
CA PHE A 62 -0.98 -1.22 4.46
C PHE A 62 -1.13 -0.31 5.67
N VAL A 63 -2.05 0.64 5.58
CA VAL A 63 -2.31 1.66 6.59
C VAL A 63 -3.79 1.67 6.92
N GLU A 64 -4.11 1.74 8.20
CA GLU A 64 -5.48 1.89 8.71
C GLU A 64 -5.60 3.27 9.39
N GLN A 65 -6.73 3.94 9.14
CA GLN A 65 -7.13 5.12 9.91
C GLN A 65 -7.45 4.69 11.36
N ASN A 66 -6.73 5.27 12.32
CA ASN A 66 -6.58 4.82 13.69
C ASN A 66 -7.90 4.32 14.33
N PRO A 67 -7.94 3.07 14.82
CA PRO A 67 -9.15 2.43 15.33
C PRO A 67 -9.70 3.07 16.63
N ASN A 68 -8.91 3.91 17.30
CA ASN A 68 -9.32 4.61 18.53
C ASN A 68 -10.22 5.83 18.26
N LEU A 69 -10.39 6.23 17.00
CA LEU A 69 -11.36 7.22 16.60
C LEU A 69 -12.67 6.49 16.27
N ASN A 70 -13.76 6.87 16.93
CA ASN A 70 -15.07 6.24 16.78
C ASN A 70 -15.75 6.70 15.48
N ILE A 71 -15.16 6.35 14.34
CA ILE A 71 -15.58 6.76 13.00
C ILE A 71 -16.35 5.59 12.36
N PRO A 72 -17.53 5.83 11.77
CA PRO A 72 -18.37 4.77 11.19
C PRO A 72 -17.76 4.07 9.98
N SER A 73 -16.81 4.69 9.27
CA SER A 73 -16.09 4.12 8.14
C SER A 73 -14.59 4.20 8.37
N ARG A 74 -13.94 3.08 8.63
CA ARG A 74 -12.47 3.02 8.72
C ARG A 74 -11.88 3.00 7.33
N GLU A 75 -10.96 3.92 7.08
CA GLU A 75 -10.25 3.97 5.82
C GLU A 75 -8.98 3.10 5.85
N TYR A 76 -8.79 2.26 4.83
CA TYR A 76 -7.60 1.45 4.61
C TYR A 76 -6.90 1.84 3.30
N HIS A 77 -5.60 2.07 3.37
CA HIS A 77 -4.77 2.44 2.23
C HIS A 77 -3.66 1.42 1.99
N ALA A 78 -3.29 1.24 0.73
CA ALA A 78 -2.07 0.55 0.34
C ALA A 78 -1.16 1.50 -0.46
N TYR A 79 0.10 1.58 -0.05
CA TYR A 79 1.12 2.38 -0.74
C TYR A 79 2.20 1.46 -1.26
N TYR A 80 2.53 1.57 -2.54
CA TYR A 80 3.70 0.91 -3.10
C TYR A 80 4.90 1.84 -3.05
N LEU A 81 5.98 1.40 -2.39
CA LEU A 81 7.21 2.15 -2.22
C LEU A 81 8.37 1.45 -2.91
N LYS A 82 9.23 2.25 -3.54
CA LYS A 82 10.55 1.83 -4.01
C LYS A 82 11.64 2.58 -3.27
N LYS A 83 12.76 1.89 -3.04
CA LYS A 83 13.95 2.50 -2.47
C LYS A 83 14.87 2.95 -3.60
N SER A 84 15.27 4.21 -3.56
CA SER A 84 16.29 4.80 -4.42
C SER A 84 17.51 5.20 -3.60
N PHE A 85 18.53 5.78 -4.26
CA PHE A 85 19.67 6.41 -3.59
C PHE A 85 19.24 7.49 -2.58
N TRP A 86 18.09 8.13 -2.81
CA TRP A 86 17.55 9.22 -1.99
C TRP A 86 16.64 8.75 -0.85
N GLY A 87 16.40 7.44 -0.72
CA GLY A 87 15.53 6.86 0.30
C GLY A 87 14.31 6.16 -0.29
N TRP A 88 13.29 5.93 0.54
CA TRP A 88 12.01 5.35 0.15
C TRP A 88 11.11 6.39 -0.50
N HIS A 89 10.45 6.04 -1.59
CA HIS A 89 9.49 6.93 -2.27
C HIS A 89 8.23 6.16 -2.62
N ILE A 90 7.07 6.79 -2.41
CA ILE A 90 5.78 6.27 -2.90
C ILE A 90 5.80 6.36 -4.42
N GLN A 91 5.61 5.23 -5.09
CA GLN A 91 5.48 5.14 -6.53
C GLN A 91 4.01 5.25 -6.94
N ASN A 92 3.15 4.49 -6.26
CA ASN A 92 1.71 4.52 -6.47
C ASN A 92 1.02 4.65 -5.10
N SER A 93 0.06 5.58 -5.03
CA SER A 93 -0.89 5.66 -3.91
C SER A 93 -2.27 5.30 -4.45
N GLU A 94 -2.88 4.25 -3.92
CA GLU A 94 -4.30 4.00 -4.16
C GLU A 94 -5.12 4.55 -2.99
N LEU A 95 -6.15 5.32 -3.33
CA LEU A 95 -7.15 5.84 -2.40
C LEU A 95 -8.20 4.76 -2.13
N THR A 96 -8.55 4.68 -0.86
CA THR A 96 -9.49 3.78 -0.20
C THR A 96 -10.90 3.76 -0.81
N THR A 97 -11.52 2.57 -0.70
CA THR A 97 -12.97 2.27 -0.72
C THR A 97 -13.77 2.77 -1.92
N THR A 98 -14.06 1.87 -2.86
CA THR A 98 -15.42 1.32 -3.12
C THR A 98 -15.49 0.69 -4.52
N GLY A 99 -16.05 -0.52 -4.62
CA GLY A 99 -16.96 -0.81 -5.74
C GLY A 99 -16.82 -2.13 -6.49
N LEU A 100 -15.67 -2.82 -6.48
CA LEU A 100 -15.55 -4.12 -7.18
C LEU A 100 -16.13 -5.27 -6.38
N GLY A 101 -16.07 -5.19 -5.05
CA GLY A 101 -16.63 -6.20 -4.18
C GLY A 101 -18.15 -6.24 -4.20
N ILE A 102 -18.71 -7.41 -3.88
CA ILE A 102 -20.15 -7.59 -3.81
C ILE A 102 -20.68 -6.88 -2.55
N PRO A 103 -21.58 -5.86 -2.70
CA PRO A 103 -22.10 -5.10 -1.56
C PRO A 103 -22.78 -5.98 -0.52
N THR A 104 -23.42 -7.07 -0.96
CA THR A 104 -24.07 -8.07 -0.09
C THR A 104 -23.13 -8.67 0.95
N TYR A 105 -21.83 -8.74 0.66
CA TYR A 105 -20.84 -9.37 1.54
C TYR A 105 -19.89 -8.37 2.19
N ASN A 106 -20.01 -7.07 1.90
CA ASN A 106 -19.12 -6.01 2.38
C ASN A 106 -17.64 -6.43 2.30
N VAL A 107 -17.15 -6.74 1.10
CA VAL A 107 -15.72 -7.01 0.91
C VAL A 107 -15.19 -5.88 0.05
N ASP A 108 -14.16 -5.18 0.51
CA ASP A 108 -13.41 -4.29 -0.36
C ASP A 108 -12.30 -5.07 -1.04
N LEU A 109 -12.09 -4.76 -2.32
CA LEU A 109 -11.15 -5.42 -3.19
C LEU A 109 -10.44 -4.38 -4.04
N GLN A 110 -9.11 -4.47 -4.12
CA GLN A 110 -8.28 -3.61 -4.95
C GLN A 110 -7.14 -4.40 -5.59
N PHE A 111 -6.65 -3.87 -6.71
CA PHE A 111 -5.59 -4.45 -7.53
C PHE A 111 -4.53 -3.39 -7.76
N LEU A 112 -3.32 -3.66 -7.29
CA LEU A 112 -2.17 -2.79 -7.51
C LEU A 112 -1.19 -3.48 -8.45
N ASN A 113 -1.00 -2.92 -9.64
CA ASN A 113 -0.07 -3.42 -10.64
C ASN A 113 1.27 -2.67 -10.54
N ALA A 114 2.37 -3.39 -10.36
CA ALA A 114 3.72 -2.81 -10.38
C ALA A 114 4.78 -3.81 -10.89
N ASP A 115 5.69 -3.34 -11.74
CA ASP A 115 6.79 -4.12 -12.32
C ASP A 115 6.38 -5.51 -12.84
N GLY A 116 5.26 -5.58 -13.56
CA GLY A 116 4.73 -6.83 -14.13
C GLY A 116 4.06 -7.76 -13.12
N ASN A 117 3.99 -7.40 -11.85
CA ASN A 117 3.30 -8.16 -10.79
C ASN A 117 2.00 -7.46 -10.39
N THR A 118 1.06 -8.22 -9.84
CA THR A 118 -0.15 -7.69 -9.23
C THR A 118 -0.21 -8.04 -7.75
N LEU A 119 -0.46 -7.04 -6.92
CA LEU A 119 -0.95 -7.25 -5.57
C LEU A 119 -2.46 -7.19 -5.61
N VAL A 120 -3.12 -8.28 -5.22
CA VAL A 120 -4.55 -8.27 -4.95
C VAL A 120 -4.72 -8.20 -3.45
N TRP A 121 -5.51 -7.25 -2.98
CA TRP A 121 -5.71 -7.05 -1.56
C TRP A 121 -7.11 -6.55 -1.26
N GLY A 122 -7.49 -6.67 -0.01
CA GLY A 122 -8.78 -6.21 0.46
C GLY A 122 -8.87 -6.21 1.96
N THR A 123 -10.03 -5.79 2.44
CA THR A 123 -10.34 -5.73 3.86
C THR A 123 -11.53 -6.64 4.17
N LYS A 124 -11.52 -7.21 5.36
CA LYS A 124 -12.57 -8.08 5.88
C LYS A 124 -13.55 -7.20 6.66
N ILE A 125 -14.57 -6.67 6.00
CA ILE A 125 -15.67 -5.99 6.71
C ILE A 125 -16.67 -7.02 7.28
N ASN A 126 -16.68 -8.26 6.74
CA ASN A 126 -17.49 -9.37 7.25
C ASN A 126 -16.67 -10.35 8.11
N LYS A 127 -17.01 -10.47 9.40
CA LYS A 127 -16.36 -11.36 10.38
C LYS A 127 -16.34 -12.84 9.98
N GLN A 128 -17.20 -13.26 9.06
CA GLN A 128 -17.29 -14.64 8.60
C GLN A 128 -16.27 -15.03 7.51
N LEU A 129 -15.56 -14.10 6.88
CA LEU A 129 -14.55 -14.44 5.87
C LEU A 129 -13.32 -15.09 6.52
N GLU A 130 -13.02 -16.34 6.16
CA GLU A 130 -11.88 -17.10 6.67
C GLU A 130 -10.64 -16.91 5.79
N GLN A 131 -10.81 -17.04 4.48
CA GLN A 131 -9.74 -16.95 3.49
C GLN A 131 -10.26 -16.45 2.15
N VAL A 132 -9.34 -15.92 1.34
CA VAL A 132 -9.58 -15.55 -0.05
C VAL A 132 -8.74 -16.43 -0.95
N VAL A 133 -9.35 -16.91 -2.01
CA VAL A 133 -8.76 -17.87 -2.95
C VAL A 133 -8.84 -17.29 -4.35
N TYR A 134 -7.73 -17.37 -5.07
CA TYR A 134 -7.61 -16.95 -6.46
C TYR A 134 -7.09 -18.11 -7.30
N HIS A 135 -7.78 -18.44 -8.40
CA HIS A 135 -7.44 -19.57 -9.26
C HIS A 135 -7.05 -19.12 -10.66
N HIS A 136 -5.79 -19.25 -11.06
CA HIS A 136 -5.35 -18.83 -12.38
C HIS A 136 -4.40 -19.84 -13.02
N ASP A 137 -4.65 -20.23 -14.26
CA ASP A 137 -3.83 -21.19 -15.02
C ASP A 137 -3.47 -22.47 -14.24
N GLY A 138 -4.46 -23.05 -13.55
CA GLY A 138 -4.28 -24.25 -12.73
C GLY A 138 -3.50 -24.05 -11.43
N LYS A 139 -3.12 -22.81 -11.08
CA LYS A 139 -2.51 -22.45 -9.80
C LYS A 139 -3.55 -21.85 -8.87
N THR A 140 -3.38 -22.13 -7.58
CA THR A 140 -4.24 -21.61 -6.52
C THR A 140 -3.42 -20.74 -5.58
N TYR A 141 -3.86 -19.51 -5.38
CA TYR A 141 -3.30 -18.56 -4.43
C TYR A 141 -4.28 -18.40 -3.28
N VAL A 142 -3.81 -18.55 -2.05
CA VAL A 142 -4.66 -18.46 -0.86
C VAL A 142 -4.10 -17.40 0.07
N SER A 143 -4.96 -16.50 0.53
CA SER A 143 -4.64 -15.51 1.55
C SER A 143 -5.60 -15.63 2.72
N LYS A 144 -5.05 -15.44 3.92
CA LYS A 144 -5.83 -15.29 5.15
C LYS A 144 -5.73 -13.84 5.65
N PRO A 145 -6.79 -13.26 6.22
CA PRO A 145 -6.73 -11.95 6.85
C PRO A 145 -5.66 -11.90 7.96
N ILE A 146 -4.90 -10.81 8.01
CA ILE A 146 -3.79 -10.59 8.95
C ILE A 146 -4.08 -9.35 9.79
N ASN A 147 -3.89 -9.44 11.12
CA ASN A 147 -3.75 -8.38 12.14
C ASN A 147 -4.64 -7.12 12.11
N ALA A 148 -5.60 -6.97 11.21
CA ALA A 148 -6.60 -5.89 11.14
C ALA A 148 -7.48 -6.09 9.90
N GLU A 149 -7.99 -7.30 9.70
CA GLU A 149 -8.94 -7.57 8.62
C GLU A 149 -8.35 -7.43 7.18
N VAL A 150 -7.11 -6.99 7.00
CA VAL A 150 -6.46 -6.91 5.67
C VAL A 150 -6.01 -8.28 5.21
N TRP A 151 -6.30 -8.64 3.97
CA TRP A 151 -5.80 -9.83 3.30
C TRP A 151 -5.15 -9.43 1.98
N TYR A 152 -4.17 -10.20 1.51
CA TYR A 152 -3.53 -9.95 0.22
C TYR A 152 -2.82 -11.19 -0.32
N PHE A 153 -2.64 -11.25 -1.63
CA PHE A 153 -1.71 -12.17 -2.26
C PHE A 153 -1.00 -11.47 -3.43
N THR A 154 0.21 -11.96 -3.72
CA THR A 154 1.05 -11.44 -4.80
C THR A 154 1.00 -12.40 -5.98
N LEU A 155 0.67 -11.86 -7.14
CA LEU A 155 0.62 -12.58 -8.40
C LEU A 155 1.82 -12.21 -9.26
N PRO A 156 2.55 -13.19 -9.84
CA PRO A 156 3.74 -12.95 -10.65
C PRO A 156 3.41 -12.51 -12.10
N PHE A 157 2.25 -11.90 -12.30
CA PHE A 157 1.73 -11.41 -13.57
C PHE A 157 0.79 -10.25 -13.33
N THR A 158 0.51 -9.48 -14.38
CA THR A 158 -0.42 -8.35 -14.34
C THR A 158 -1.86 -8.82 -14.59
N VAL A 159 -2.77 -8.45 -13.71
CA VAL A 159 -4.20 -8.77 -13.79
C VAL A 159 -5.00 -7.55 -14.23
N ASN A 160 -5.97 -7.77 -15.12
CA ASN A 160 -7.01 -6.80 -15.42
C ASN A 160 -8.23 -7.03 -14.49
N PRO A 161 -8.59 -6.06 -13.64
CA PRO A 161 -9.64 -6.22 -12.64
C PRO A 161 -11.07 -6.39 -13.21
N ILE A 162 -11.29 -6.09 -14.49
CA ILE A 162 -12.65 -6.04 -15.09
C ILE A 162 -13.20 -7.45 -15.44
N TYR A 163 -12.36 -8.49 -15.52
CA TYR A 163 -12.75 -9.78 -16.12
C TYR A 163 -12.48 -11.01 -15.24
N ASN A 164 -12.45 -10.86 -13.91
CA ASN A 164 -11.81 -11.85 -13.08
C ASN A 164 -12.78 -12.62 -12.16
N ASN A 165 -13.45 -13.63 -12.71
CA ASN A 165 -14.35 -14.53 -11.97
C ASN A 165 -13.62 -15.57 -11.10
N GLU A 166 -12.29 -15.53 -11.10
CA GLU A 166 -11.42 -16.51 -10.45
C GLU A 166 -11.20 -16.22 -8.96
N LEU A 167 -11.76 -15.12 -8.43
CA LEU A 167 -11.60 -14.70 -7.04
C LEU A 167 -12.82 -15.08 -6.19
N THR A 168 -12.59 -15.93 -5.19
CA THR A 168 -13.61 -16.37 -4.25
C THR A 168 -13.19 -16.14 -2.80
N GLY A 169 -14.17 -15.88 -1.95
CA GLY A 169 -14.03 -15.86 -0.51
C GLY A 169 -14.58 -17.16 0.06
N VAL A 170 -13.87 -17.74 1.03
CA VAL A 170 -14.37 -18.89 1.80
C VAL A 170 -14.75 -18.39 3.18
N LEU A 171 -16.01 -18.61 3.53
CA LEU A 171 -16.56 -18.27 4.84
C LEU A 171 -16.18 -19.34 5.88
N ASN A 172 -16.25 -19.01 7.17
CA ASN A 172 -15.94 -19.92 8.28
C ASN A 172 -16.77 -21.22 8.29
N ASN A 173 -17.91 -21.25 7.59
CA ASN A 173 -18.76 -22.43 7.44
C ASN A 173 -18.40 -23.27 6.19
N GLY A 174 -17.32 -22.92 5.47
CA GLY A 174 -16.87 -23.54 4.23
C GLY A 174 -17.58 -23.08 2.96
N THR A 175 -18.61 -22.21 3.06
CA THR A 175 -19.30 -21.67 1.89
C THR A 175 -18.36 -20.80 1.07
N GLN A 176 -18.33 -21.02 -0.25
CA GLN A 176 -17.61 -20.18 -1.18
C GLN A 176 -18.53 -19.11 -1.78
N ILE A 177 -18.05 -17.88 -1.81
CA ILE A 177 -18.75 -16.73 -2.40
C ILE A 177 -17.86 -16.06 -3.44
N PRO A 178 -18.39 -15.62 -4.60
CA PRO A 178 -17.61 -14.78 -5.50
C PRO A 178 -17.30 -13.44 -4.83
N LEU A 179 -16.10 -12.89 -5.06
CA LEU A 179 -15.72 -11.57 -4.54
C LEU A 179 -15.76 -10.46 -5.59
N MET A 180 -15.96 -10.81 -6.87
CA MET A 180 -16.22 -9.88 -7.95
C MET A 180 -17.61 -10.14 -8.55
N LYS A 181 -18.22 -9.08 -9.10
CA LYS A 181 -19.51 -9.14 -9.79
C LYS A 181 -19.39 -9.73 -11.18
#